data_AF-X1GD81-F1
#
_entry.id   AF-X1GD81-F1
#
_cell.length_a   1.000
_cell.length_b   1.000
_cell.length_c   1.000
_cell.angle_alpha   90.00
_cell.angle_beta   90.00
_cell.angle_gamma   90.00
#
_symmetry.space_group_name_H-M   'P 1'
#
loop_
_entity.id
_entity.type
_entity.pdbx_description
1 polymer ?
#
loop_
_entity_poly.entity_id
_entity_poly.type
_entity_poly.pdbx_seq_one_letter_code
_entity_poly.pdbx_strand_id
1 'polypeptide(L)' 'MKIIEDIISTIEKSARDILVKEVRIGPFWTGVWSKYGGLASTTFTHEPTMPPPIRETGRLTEKSILELCDYANSDC' A
#
# COMPACT_ATOMS: atom_id res chain seq x y z
N MET A 1 -9.82 11.28 2.15
CA MET A 1 -11.28 10.99 2.11
C MET A 1 -11.71 10.58 3.50
N LYS A 2 -12.79 11.15 4.08
CA LYS A 2 -13.16 10.90 5.49
C LYS A 2 -13.22 9.41 5.85
N ILE A 3 -13.80 8.58 4.99
CA ILE A 3 -13.87 7.12 5.23
C ILE A 3 -12.49 6.44 5.25
N ILE A 4 -11.56 6.85 4.39
CA ILE A 4 -10.19 6.31 4.35
C ILE A 4 -9.43 6.72 5.60
N GLU A 5 -9.54 8.00 5.99
CA GLU A 5 -8.95 8.53 7.21
C GLU A 5 -9.50 7.81 8.45
N ASP A 6 -10.82 7.60 8.51
CA ASP A 6 -11.48 6.86 9.59
C ASP A 6 -10.94 5.43 9.67
N ILE A 7 -10.79 4.72 8.54
CA ILE A 7 -10.22 3.36 8.49
C ILE A 7 -8.76 3.37 8.97
N ILE A 8 -7.92 4.26 8.45
CA ILE A 8 -6.50 4.37 8.84
C ILE A 8 -6.38 4.68 10.34
N SER A 9 -7.28 5.48 10.89
CA SER A 9 -7.29 5.83 12.32
C SER A 9 -7.47 4.60 13.23
N THR A 10 -8.14 3.55 12.74
CA THR A 10 -8.37 2.30 13.49
C THR A 10 -7.13 1.42 13.63
N ILE A 11 -6.06 1.69 12.87
CA ILE A 11 -4.82 0.92 12.95
C ILE A 11 -4.22 1.05 14.36
N GLU A 12 -4.03 -0.11 15.01
CA GLU A 12 -3.43 -0.21 16.34
C GLU A 12 -2.11 0.54 16.41
N LYS A 13 -1.89 1.33 17.46
CA LYS A 13 -0.63 2.08 17.66
C LYS A 13 0.60 1.16 17.60
N SER A 14 0.50 -0.05 18.14
CA SER A 14 1.57 -1.05 18.12
C SER A 14 1.93 -1.59 16.73
N ALA A 15 1.05 -1.39 15.74
CA ALA A 15 1.26 -1.84 14.37
C ALA A 15 1.73 -0.72 13.43
N ARG A 16 1.46 0.56 13.77
CA ARG A 16 1.71 1.70 12.87
C ARG A 16 3.15 1.78 12.38
N ASP A 17 4.11 1.58 13.28
CA ASP A 17 5.55 1.75 13.00
C ASP A 17 6.22 0.46 12.50
N ILE A 18 5.46 -0.63 12.33
CA ILE A 18 6.00 -1.88 11.78
C ILE A 18 6.28 -1.68 10.30
N LEU A 19 7.47 -2.11 9.86
CA LEU A 19 7.84 -2.05 8.45
C LEU A 19 7.08 -3.07 7.62
N VAL A 20 6.77 -2.68 6.39
CA VAL A 20 6.24 -3.58 5.37
C VAL A 20 7.33 -4.56 4.98
N LYS A 21 7.02 -5.86 5.03
CA LYS A 21 7.95 -6.93 4.67
C LYS A 21 7.98 -7.17 3.18
N GLU A 22 6.81 -7.11 2.54
CA GLU A 22 6.68 -7.42 1.12
C GLU A 22 5.46 -6.73 0.50
N VAL A 23 5.62 -6.26 -0.73
CA VAL A 23 4.53 -5.79 -1.59
C VAL A 23 4.65 -6.51 -2.92
N ARG A 24 3.58 -7.18 -3.35
CA ARG A 24 3.48 -7.80 -4.67
C ARG A 24 2.31 -7.22 -5.42
N ILE A 25 2.57 -6.73 -6.62
CA ILE A 25 1.54 -6.21 -7.50
C ILE A 25 1.37 -7.23 -8.61
N GLY A 26 0.23 -7.90 -8.62
CA GLY A 26 -0.16 -8.83 -9.68
C GLY A 26 -1.11 -8.18 -10.67
N PRO A 27 -1.48 -8.89 -11.75
CA PRO A 27 -2.40 -8.38 -12.77
C PRO A 27 -3.84 -8.17 -12.26
N PHE A 28 -4.22 -8.83 -11.16
CA PHE A 28 -5.57 -8.76 -10.59
C PHE A 28 -5.60 -8.33 -9.12
N TRP A 29 -4.52 -8.58 -8.40
CA TRP A 29 -4.45 -8.38 -6.95
C TRP A 29 -3.10 -7.79 -6.55
N THR A 30 -3.15 -6.78 -5.69
CA THR A 30 -2.01 -6.23 -4.97
C THR A 30 -2.03 -6.78 -3.55
N GLY A 31 -0.97 -7.48 -3.17
CA GLY A 31 -0.77 -8.03 -1.84
C GLY A 31 0.29 -7.27 -1.05
N VAL A 32 0.02 -7.07 0.23
CA VAL A 32 0.94 -6.43 1.19
C VAL A 32 1.09 -7.34 2.41
N TRP A 33 2.32 -7.53 2.87
CA TRP A 33 2.62 -8.30 4.07
C TRP A 33 3.46 -7.50 5.06
N SER A 34 3.04 -7.46 6.33
CA SER A 34 3.75 -6.83 7.45
C SER A 34 3.62 -7.67 8.74
N LYS A 35 2.97 -7.15 9.80
CA LYS A 35 2.48 -7.93 10.96
C LYS A 35 1.41 -8.92 10.51
N TYR A 36 0.53 -8.46 9.62
CA TYR A 36 -0.53 -9.25 8.98
C TYR A 36 -0.45 -9.10 7.45
N GLY A 37 -1.31 -9.81 6.72
CA GLY A 37 -1.43 -9.71 5.27
C GLY A 37 -2.71 -8.99 4.86
N GLY A 38 -2.64 -8.25 3.75
CA GLY A 38 -3.79 -7.60 3.12
C GLY A 38 -3.75 -7.75 1.60
N LEU A 39 -4.92 -7.72 0.97
CA LEU A 39 -5.11 -7.81 -0.48
C LEU A 39 -6.06 -6.72 -0.93
N ALA A 40 -5.80 -6.16 -2.10
CA ALA A 40 -6.68 -5.22 -2.80
C ALA A 40 -6.68 -5.54 -4.29
N SER A 41 -7.79 -5.29 -4.98
CA SER A 41 -7.86 -5.47 -6.43
C SER A 41 -6.92 -4.49 -7.12
N THR A 42 -6.15 -4.97 -8.10
CA THR A 42 -5.31 -4.13 -8.94
C THR A 42 -6.17 -3.49 -10.02
N THR A 43 -6.25 -2.16 -10.04
CA THR A 43 -7.14 -1.41 -10.93
C THR A 43 -6.45 -0.84 -12.17
N PHE A 44 -5.12 -0.87 -12.23
CA PHE A 44 -4.36 -0.32 -13.35
C PHE A 44 -3.93 -1.41 -14.33
N THR A 45 -3.88 -1.06 -15.61
CA THR A 45 -3.38 -1.95 -16.66
C THR A 45 -1.86 -1.84 -16.72
N HIS A 46 -1.17 -2.98 -16.56
CA HIS A 46 0.27 -3.06 -16.75
C HIS A 46 0.62 -2.93 -18.24
N GLU A 47 1.16 -1.78 -18.64
CA GLU A 47 1.80 -1.61 -19.94
C GLU A 47 3.32 -1.46 -19.79
N PRO A 48 4.15 -2.10 -20.64
CA PRO A 48 5.61 -2.08 -20.52
C PRO A 48 6.24 -0.68 -20.53
N THR A 49 5.58 0.28 -21.16
CA THR A 49 6.08 1.65 -21.36
C THR A 49 5.60 2.63 -20.30
N MET A 50 4.68 2.23 -19.41
CA MET A 50 4.18 3.13 -18.37
C MET A 50 5.15 3.16 -17.18
N PRO A 51 5.39 4.35 -16.59
CA PRO A 51 6.12 4.44 -15.34
C PRO A 51 5.35 3.70 -14.25
N PRO A 52 6.02 3.26 -13.17
CA PRO A 52 5.33 2.68 -12.03
C PRO A 52 4.24 3.63 -11.54
N PRO A 53 3.00 3.15 -11.33
CA PRO A 53 1.86 4.01 -10.97
C PRO A 53 1.95 4.53 -9.53
N ILE A 54 3.00 4.18 -8.80
CA ILE A 54 3.21 4.52 -7.40
C ILE A 54 4.60 5.12 -7.23
N ARG A 55 4.66 6.18 -6.42
CA ARG A 55 5.91 6.83 -6.05
C ARG A 55 6.77 5.84 -5.25
N GLU A 56 8.09 6.04 -5.33
CA GLU A 56 9.07 5.27 -4.54
C GLU A 56 8.98 3.74 -4.74
N THR A 57 8.53 3.30 -5.92
CA THR A 57 8.52 1.89 -6.29
C THR A 57 9.92 1.30 -6.13
N GLY A 58 10.03 0.23 -5.33
CA GLY A 58 11.31 -0.38 -4.92
C GLY A 58 11.73 -0.08 -3.48
N ARG A 59 11.12 0.91 -2.81
CA ARG A 59 11.38 1.25 -1.40
C ARG A 59 10.15 1.06 -0.50
N LEU A 60 9.11 0.40 -1.00
CA LEU A 60 7.87 0.17 -0.24
C LEU A 60 8.08 -0.67 1.02
N THR A 61 9.12 -1.52 1.05
CA THR A 61 9.50 -2.31 2.22
C THR A 61 10.25 -1.50 3.30
N GLU A 62 10.67 -0.28 2.97
CA GLU A 62 11.27 0.66 3.93
C GLU A 62 10.20 1.52 4.61
N LYS A 63 8.94 1.44 4.16
CA LYS A 63 7.82 2.18 4.73
C LYS A 63 7.22 1.43 5.91
N SER A 64 6.76 2.20 6.90
CA SER A 64 5.87 1.71 7.94
C SER A 64 4.47 1.42 7.41
N ILE A 65 3.67 0.65 8.15
CA ILE A 65 2.25 0.39 7.80
C ILE A 65 1.51 1.71 7.61
N LEU A 66 1.71 2.68 8.50
CA LEU A 66 1.01 3.95 8.43
C LEU A 66 1.36 4.74 7.17
N GLU A 67 2.65 4.83 6.82
CA GLU A 67 3.09 5.52 5.61
C GLU A 67 2.56 4.86 4.33
N LEU A 68 2.53 3.52 4.27
CA LEU A 68 1.98 2.83 3.11
C LEU A 68 0.46 3.00 3.02
N CYS A 69 -0.25 2.97 4.15
CA CYS A 69 -1.69 3.21 4.18
C CYS A 69 -2.05 4.63 3.70
N ASP A 70 -1.20 5.62 3.94
CA ASP A 70 -1.43 7.00 3.47
C ASP A 70 -1.44 7.11 1.94
N TYR A 71 -0.84 6.14 1.23
CA TYR A 71 -0.92 6.08 -0.24
C TYR A 71 -2.36 5.83 -0.72
N ALA A 72 -3.28 5.37 0.13
CA ALA A 72 -4.70 5.32 -0.21
C ALA A 72 -5.31 6.71 -0.46
N ASN A 73 -4.64 7.79 -0.05
CA ASN A 73 -5.02 9.17 -0.34
C ASN A 73 -4.32 9.75 -1.59
N SER A 74 -3.43 9.01 -2.26
CA SER A 74 -2.76 9.55 -3.45
C SER A 74 -3.70 9.61 -4.64
N ASP A 75 -3.67 10.73 -5.37
CA ASP A 75 -4.28 10.83 -6.69
C ASP A 75 -3.46 9.92 -7.64
N CYS A 76 -4.08 8.83 -8.08
CA CYS A 76 -3.51 7.92 -9.07
C CYS A 76 -3.36 8.57 -10.45
#